data_AF-A0A1G9TFU3-F1
#
_entry.id   AF-A0A1G9TFU3-F1
#
_cell.length_a   1.000
_cell.length_b   1.000
_cell.length_c   1.000
_cell.angle_alpha   90.00
_cell.angle_beta   90.00
_cell.angle_gamma   90.00
#
_symmetry.space_group_name_H-M   'P 1'
#
loop_
_entity.id
_entity.type
_entity.pdbx_description
1 polymer ?
#
loop_
_entity_poly.entity_id
_entity_poly.type
_entity_poly.pdbx_seq_one_letter_code
_entity_poly.pdbx_strand_id
1 'polypeptide(L)'
;MTDSPVPVDTCAPGHFERQHECLDALLHAHLLDVVGGDFASALDRLRQWRAGLAEHIEIENTLLLPHVPEGARWAARVYLVEHDRIALLADEYQDKVRAAAQAPAAADERTRRERILALVDAAHALRHVLEHHHEREHTALAHELPAALQEAAWRDTPLGSNAPTEG
;
A
#
# COMPACT_ATOMS: atom_id res chain seq x y z
N MET A 1 -21.57 29.83 -34.41
CA MET A 1 -21.50 29.40 -33.00
C MET A 1 -20.99 27.97 -33.01
N THR A 2 -19.66 27.84 -33.00
CA THR A 2 -18.97 26.56 -33.04
C THR A 2 -18.86 26.01 -31.64
N ASP A 3 -19.58 24.93 -31.39
CA ASP A 3 -19.44 24.05 -30.24
C ASP A 3 -18.09 23.35 -30.37
N SER A 4 -17.15 23.63 -29.46
CA SER A 4 -15.87 22.91 -29.37
C SER A 4 -15.97 21.91 -28.23
N PRO A 5 -15.78 20.60 -28.46
CA PRO A 5 -15.73 19.64 -27.37
C PRO A 5 -14.48 19.91 -26.54
N VAL A 6 -14.69 20.15 -25.24
CA VAL A 6 -13.62 20.19 -24.25
C VAL A 6 -12.91 18.82 -24.28
N PRO A 7 -11.59 18.74 -24.44
CA PRO A 7 -10.90 17.48 -24.34
C PRO A 7 -11.08 16.97 -22.91
N VAL A 8 -11.62 15.75 -22.79
CA VAL A 8 -11.50 14.97 -21.57
C VAL A 8 -10.01 14.72 -21.39
N ASP A 9 -9.37 15.49 -20.51
CA ASP A 9 -8.07 15.13 -19.98
C ASP A 9 -8.26 13.76 -19.34
N THR A 10 -7.84 12.73 -20.06
CA THR A 10 -7.44 11.45 -19.46
C THR A 10 -6.25 11.76 -18.57
N CYS A 11 -6.57 12.29 -17.39
CA CYS A 11 -5.65 12.69 -16.35
C CYS A 11 -4.91 11.42 -15.94
N ALA A 12 -3.59 11.38 -16.17
CA ALA A 12 -2.78 10.35 -15.55
C ALA A 12 -3.08 10.37 -14.03
N PRO A 13 -3.25 9.20 -13.37
CA PRO A 13 -3.55 9.15 -11.95
C PRO A 13 -2.56 10.02 -11.18
N GLY A 14 -3.00 10.71 -10.13
CA GLY A 14 -2.12 11.55 -9.30
C GLY A 14 -0.98 10.74 -8.68
N HIS A 15 -0.01 11.42 -8.09
CA HIS A 15 1.20 10.75 -7.59
C HIS A 15 0.87 9.73 -6.49
N PHE A 16 -0.05 10.06 -5.59
CA PHE A 16 -0.54 9.15 -4.54
C PHE A 16 -1.23 7.92 -5.14
N GLU A 17 -2.14 8.12 -6.08
CA GLU A 17 -2.88 7.04 -6.73
C GLU A 17 -1.94 6.02 -7.38
N ARG A 18 -0.90 6.47 -8.08
CA ARG A 18 0.08 5.56 -8.70
C ARG A 18 0.88 4.76 -7.67
N GLN A 19 1.25 5.36 -6.54
CA GLN A 19 1.93 4.65 -5.46
C GLN A 19 1.01 3.61 -4.84
N HIS A 20 -0.24 3.98 -4.55
CA HIS A 20 -1.23 3.09 -3.93
C HIS A 20 -1.61 1.94 -4.86
N GLU A 21 -1.81 2.19 -6.16
CA GLU A 21 -2.06 1.14 -7.15
C GLU A 21 -0.92 0.10 -7.18
N CYS A 22 0.33 0.55 -7.08
CA CYS A 22 1.49 -0.36 -7.01
C CYS A 22 1.49 -1.19 -5.72
N LEU A 23 1.30 -0.54 -4.57
CA LEU A 23 1.23 -1.23 -3.27
C LEU A 23 0.07 -2.23 -3.22
N ASP A 24 -1.10 -1.85 -3.73
CA ASP A 24 -2.28 -2.69 -3.79
C ASP A 24 -2.06 -3.91 -4.70
N ALA A 25 -1.39 -3.73 -5.84
CA ALA A 25 -1.03 -4.83 -6.73
C ALA A 25 -0.08 -5.84 -6.05
N LEU A 26 0.93 -5.36 -5.33
CA LEU A 26 1.85 -6.22 -4.57
C LEU A 26 1.14 -6.96 -3.44
N LEU A 27 0.29 -6.28 -2.68
CA LEU A 27 -0.49 -6.88 -1.59
C LEU A 27 -1.51 -7.91 -2.14
N HIS A 28 -2.14 -7.61 -3.28
CA HIS A 28 -3.06 -8.53 -3.92
C HIS A 28 -2.34 -9.79 -4.41
N ALA A 29 -1.18 -9.65 -5.08
CA ALA A 29 -0.38 -10.79 -5.50
C ALA A 29 0.06 -11.66 -4.31
N HIS A 30 0.42 -11.03 -3.18
CA HIS A 30 0.67 -11.74 -1.92
C HIS A 30 -0.55 -12.56 -1.45
N LEU A 31 -1.75 -11.96 -1.45
CA LEU A 31 -2.97 -12.64 -1.02
C LEU A 31 -3.36 -13.81 -1.95
N LEU A 32 -3.11 -13.68 -3.26
CA LEU A 32 -3.29 -14.78 -4.20
C LEU A 32 -2.39 -15.97 -3.86
N ASP A 33 -1.13 -15.73 -3.49
CA ASP A 33 -0.22 -16.78 -3.04
C ASP A 33 -0.67 -17.40 -1.70
N VAL A 34 -1.21 -16.59 -0.77
CA VAL A 34 -1.81 -17.08 0.48
C VAL A 34 -2.99 -18.01 0.19
N VAL A 35 -3.93 -17.61 -0.66
CA VAL A 35 -5.11 -18.42 -1.03
C VAL A 35 -4.68 -19.66 -1.83
N GLY A 36 -3.67 -19.51 -2.69
CA GLY A 36 -3.01 -20.60 -3.38
C GLY A 36 -2.24 -21.54 -2.44
N GLY A 37 -1.99 -21.11 -1.20
CA GLY A 37 -1.23 -21.78 -0.14
C GLY A 37 0.24 -22.01 -0.48
N ASP A 38 0.81 -21.14 -1.31
CA ASP A 38 2.26 -20.99 -1.49
C ASP A 38 2.78 -19.93 -0.52
N PHE A 39 3.03 -20.37 0.72
CA PHE A 39 3.44 -19.46 1.79
C PHE A 39 4.85 -18.90 1.60
N ALA A 40 5.70 -19.57 0.82
CA ALA A 40 7.05 -19.09 0.52
C ALA A 40 6.99 -17.91 -0.45
N SER A 41 6.28 -18.07 -1.58
CA SER A 41 6.06 -16.97 -2.53
C SER A 41 5.28 -15.82 -1.88
N ALA A 42 4.26 -16.14 -1.07
CA ALA A 42 3.52 -15.13 -0.32
C ALA A 42 4.46 -14.30 0.58
N LEU A 43 5.39 -14.93 1.31
CA LEU A 43 6.32 -14.20 2.17
C LEU A 43 7.25 -13.29 1.37
N ASP A 44 7.74 -13.72 0.22
CA ASP A 44 8.64 -12.92 -0.61
C ASP A 44 7.92 -11.72 -1.24
N ARG A 45 6.68 -11.89 -1.72
CA ARG A 45 5.85 -10.77 -2.17
C ARG A 45 5.51 -9.80 -1.04
N LEU A 46 5.23 -10.33 0.16
CA LEU A 46 4.96 -9.49 1.32
C LEU A 46 6.17 -8.64 1.69
N ARG A 47 7.39 -9.19 1.62
CA ARG A 47 8.63 -8.43 1.86
C ARG A 47 8.83 -7.30 0.86
N GLN A 48 8.52 -7.54 -0.42
CA GLN A 48 8.56 -6.50 -1.45
C GLN A 48 7.54 -5.41 -1.17
N TRP A 49 6.29 -5.78 -0.89
CA TRP A 49 5.24 -4.86 -0.49
C TRP A 49 5.64 -4.04 0.74
N ARG A 50 6.25 -4.68 1.74
CA ARG A 50 6.71 -4.03 2.97
C ARG A 50 7.82 -3.01 2.76
N ALA A 51 8.78 -3.34 1.92
CA ALA A 51 9.82 -2.39 1.55
C ALA A 51 9.22 -1.17 0.85
N GLY A 52 8.28 -1.40 -0.09
CA GLY A 52 7.57 -0.32 -0.77
C GLY A 52 6.74 0.55 0.17
N LEU A 53 5.97 -0.07 1.07
CA LEU A 53 5.16 0.66 2.05
C LEU A 53 6.02 1.51 2.98
N ALA A 54 7.16 0.97 3.45
CA ALA A 54 8.08 1.71 4.30
C ALA A 54 8.70 2.91 3.57
N GLU A 55 9.08 2.74 2.30
CA GLU A 55 9.59 3.83 1.47
C GLU A 55 8.52 4.91 1.23
N HIS A 56 7.29 4.50 0.93
CA HIS A 56 6.15 5.40 0.76
C HIS A 56 5.90 6.24 2.02
N ILE A 57 5.82 5.60 3.19
CA ILE A 57 5.65 6.29 4.49
C ILE A 57 6.82 7.24 4.78
N GLU A 58 8.06 6.83 4.49
CA GLU A 58 9.24 7.67 4.73
C GLU A 58 9.22 8.93 3.87
N ILE A 59 8.86 8.80 2.59
CA ILE A 59 8.73 9.94 1.67
C ILE A 59 7.66 10.90 2.18
N GLU A 60 6.50 10.38 2.58
CA GLU A 60 5.44 11.21 3.12
C GLU A 60 5.89 11.95 4.38
N ASN A 61 6.44 11.22 5.35
CA ASN A 61 6.84 11.77 6.64
C ASN A 61 7.91 12.84 6.54
N THR A 62 8.87 12.65 5.62
CA THR A 62 10.04 13.52 5.54
C THR A 62 9.91 14.62 4.49
N LEU A 63 9.19 14.38 3.39
CA LEU A 63 9.13 15.29 2.25
C LEU A 63 7.77 15.95 2.05
N LEU A 64 6.69 15.37 2.55
CA LEU A 64 5.32 15.87 2.29
C LEU A 64 4.66 16.44 3.55
N LEU A 65 4.58 15.66 4.62
CA LEU A 65 3.92 16.04 5.88
C LEU A 65 4.46 17.34 6.51
N PRO A 66 5.77 17.69 6.42
CA PRO A 66 6.26 18.98 6.91
C PRO A 66 5.66 20.21 6.21
N HIS A 67 5.05 20.01 5.04
CA HIS A 67 4.45 21.06 4.22
C HIS A 67 2.91 21.12 4.33
N VAL A 68 2.30 20.30 5.18
CA VAL A 68 0.86 20.35 5.43
C VAL A 68 0.49 21.68 6.09
N PRO A 69 -0.45 22.46 5.52
CA PRO A 69 -0.81 23.77 6.06
C PRO A 69 -1.57 23.66 7.39
N GLU A 70 -1.45 24.66 8.27
CA GLU A 70 -2.13 24.67 9.58
C GLU A 70 -3.67 24.58 9.49
N GLY A 71 -4.26 24.95 8.35
CA GLY A 71 -5.70 24.87 8.08
C GLY A 71 -6.14 23.64 7.27
N ALA A 72 -5.26 22.67 7.06
CA ALA A 72 -5.58 21.41 6.39
C ALA A 72 -6.73 20.67 7.07
N ARG A 73 -7.47 19.87 6.30
CA ARG A 73 -8.57 19.04 6.80
C ARG A 73 -8.12 18.10 7.91
N TRP A 74 -6.89 17.59 7.79
CA TRP A 74 -6.23 16.80 8.82
C TRP A 74 -4.83 17.33 9.09
N ALA A 75 -4.49 17.49 10.37
CA ALA A 75 -3.14 17.89 10.76
C ALA A 75 -2.13 16.76 10.49
N ALA A 76 -0.88 17.10 10.15
CA ALA A 76 0.20 16.15 9.87
C ALA A 76 0.34 15.03 10.94
N ARG A 77 0.12 15.36 12.22
CA ARG A 77 0.15 14.38 13.33
C ARG A 77 -0.83 13.21 13.18
N VAL A 78 -1.93 13.38 12.44
CA VAL A 78 -2.92 12.33 12.22
C VAL A 78 -2.31 11.26 11.31
N TYR A 79 -1.69 11.67 10.20
CA TYR A 79 -0.99 10.78 9.28
C TYR A 79 0.14 10.04 9.99
N LEU A 80 0.98 10.74 10.78
CA LEU A 80 2.06 10.10 11.55
C LEU A 80 1.56 8.97 12.47
N VAL A 81 0.46 9.19 13.19
CA VAL A 81 -0.12 8.16 14.07
C VAL A 81 -0.72 7.01 13.25
N GLU A 82 -1.33 7.30 12.11
CA GLU A 82 -1.82 6.25 11.19
C GLU A 82 -0.66 5.44 10.61
N HIS A 83 0.44 6.06 10.20
CA HIS A 83 1.65 5.39 9.73
C HIS A 83 2.27 4.47 10.78
N ASP A 84 2.39 4.94 12.03
CA ASP A 84 2.84 4.10 13.15
C ASP A 84 1.94 2.86 13.32
N ARG A 85 0.62 3.05 13.18
CA ARG A 85 -0.34 1.96 13.29
C ARG A 85 -0.24 0.98 12.11
N ILE A 86 -0.06 1.49 10.90
CA ILE A 86 0.13 0.69 9.68
C ILE A 86 1.41 -0.14 9.82
N ALA A 87 2.53 0.48 10.18
CA ALA A 87 3.81 -0.21 10.34
C ALA A 87 3.70 -1.36 11.35
N LEU A 88 3.08 -1.10 12.52
CA LEU A 88 2.84 -2.10 13.55
C LEU A 88 1.99 -3.28 13.04
N LEU A 89 0.83 -3.01 12.45
CA LEU A 89 -0.07 -4.06 11.94
C LEU A 89 0.60 -4.88 10.84
N ALA A 90 1.39 -4.21 10.01
CA ALA A 90 2.10 -4.85 8.94
C ALA A 90 3.20 -5.77 9.52
N ASP A 91 3.89 -5.39 10.61
CA ASP A 91 4.89 -6.21 11.34
C ASP A 91 4.27 -7.46 11.91
N GLU A 92 3.16 -7.30 12.64
CA GLU A 92 2.39 -8.42 13.18
C GLU A 92 1.93 -9.38 12.08
N TYR A 93 1.49 -8.87 10.93
CA TYR A 93 1.08 -9.69 9.80
C TYR A 93 2.24 -10.45 9.17
N GLN A 94 3.37 -9.78 8.95
CA GLN A 94 4.57 -10.41 8.38
C GLN A 94 5.09 -11.54 9.25
N ASP A 95 5.05 -11.41 10.57
CA ASP A 95 5.48 -12.48 11.48
C ASP A 95 4.57 -13.72 11.38
N LYS A 96 3.24 -13.53 11.20
CA LYS A 96 2.31 -14.64 10.96
C LYS A 96 2.58 -15.36 9.63
N VAL A 97 2.80 -14.60 8.55
CA VAL A 97 3.13 -15.17 7.23
C VAL A 97 4.47 -15.89 7.27
N ARG A 98 5.47 -15.33 7.98
CA ARG A 98 6.77 -15.98 8.19
C ARG A 98 6.62 -17.30 8.93
N ALA A 99 5.83 -17.34 10.00
CA ALA A 99 5.56 -18.59 10.73
C ALA A 99 4.87 -19.62 9.83
N ALA A 100 3.93 -19.19 8.99
CA ALA A 100 3.26 -20.07 8.03
C ALA A 100 4.21 -20.66 6.98
N ALA A 101 5.16 -19.86 6.49
CA ALA A 101 6.18 -20.28 5.51
C ALA A 101 7.23 -21.23 6.11
N GLN A 102 7.53 -21.10 7.41
CA GLN A 102 8.49 -21.95 8.12
C GLN A 102 7.88 -23.25 8.67
N ALA A 103 6.56 -23.36 8.68
CA ALA A 103 5.88 -24.55 9.17
C ALA A 103 6.13 -25.77 8.24
N PRO A 104 6.08 -27.00 8.78
CA PRO A 104 6.37 -28.20 8.01
C PRO A 104 5.52 -28.33 6.74
N ALA A 105 6.17 -28.68 5.62
CA ALA A 105 5.52 -28.87 4.32
C ALA A 105 4.56 -30.08 4.28
N ALA A 106 4.79 -31.08 5.13
CA ALA A 106 3.99 -32.30 5.22
C ALA A 106 2.68 -32.14 6.03
N ALA A 107 2.12 -30.93 6.07
CA ALA A 107 0.81 -30.70 6.69
C ALA A 107 -0.29 -31.36 5.86
N ASP A 108 -1.31 -31.91 6.52
CA ASP A 108 -2.50 -32.36 5.81
C ASP A 108 -3.29 -31.18 5.21
N GLU A 109 -4.17 -31.50 4.26
CA GLU A 109 -4.94 -30.49 3.53
C GLU A 109 -5.84 -29.65 4.44
N ARG A 110 -6.33 -30.22 5.55
CA ARG A 110 -7.16 -29.49 6.51
C ARG A 110 -6.34 -28.41 7.22
N THR A 111 -5.19 -28.80 7.77
CA THR A 111 -4.25 -27.90 8.45
C THR A 111 -3.79 -26.78 7.52
N ARG A 112 -3.57 -27.12 6.24
CA ARG A 112 -3.23 -26.14 5.20
C ARG A 112 -4.35 -25.10 5.04
N ARG A 113 -5.60 -25.52 4.86
CA ARG A 113 -6.75 -24.61 4.71
C ARG A 113 -7.00 -23.75 5.94
N GLU A 114 -6.88 -24.32 7.13
CA GLU A 114 -7.00 -23.58 8.40
C GLU A 114 -5.93 -22.47 8.49
N ARG A 115 -4.72 -22.75 8.02
CA ARG A 115 -3.65 -21.75 7.94
C ARG A 115 -3.95 -20.64 6.92
N ILE A 116 -4.48 -21.01 5.75
CA ILE A 116 -4.92 -20.03 4.73
C ILE A 116 -5.97 -19.09 5.34
N LEU A 117 -7.01 -19.65 5.96
CA LEU A 117 -8.08 -18.88 6.59
C LEU A 117 -7.53 -17.93 7.66
N ALA A 118 -6.66 -18.43 8.54
CA ALA A 118 -6.05 -17.62 9.59
C ALA A 118 -5.22 -16.44 9.04
N LEU A 119 -4.55 -16.60 7.90
CA LEU A 119 -3.78 -15.53 7.27
C LEU A 119 -4.69 -14.51 6.55
N VAL A 120 -5.78 -14.97 5.93
CA VAL A 120 -6.77 -14.05 5.33
C VAL A 120 -7.43 -13.19 6.41
N ASP A 121 -7.84 -13.81 7.52
CA ASP A 121 -8.44 -13.09 8.64
C ASP A 121 -7.43 -12.12 9.28
N ALA A 122 -6.17 -12.54 9.43
CA ALA A 122 -5.13 -11.69 10.00
C ALA A 122 -4.80 -10.46 9.13
N ALA A 123 -5.00 -10.52 7.82
CA ALA A 123 -4.75 -9.39 6.92
C ALA A 123 -5.82 -8.28 7.05
N HIS A 124 -6.99 -8.60 7.60
CA HIS A 124 -8.16 -7.71 7.55
C HIS A 124 -7.91 -6.34 8.20
N ALA A 125 -7.39 -6.33 9.43
CA ALA A 125 -7.16 -5.08 10.17
C ALA A 125 -6.15 -4.16 9.45
N LEU A 126 -5.09 -4.75 8.88
CA LEU A 126 -4.09 -4.01 8.11
C LEU A 126 -4.70 -3.38 6.85
N ARG A 127 -5.42 -4.18 6.05
CA ARG A 127 -6.07 -3.72 4.83
C ARG A 127 -7.07 -2.60 5.11
N HIS A 128 -7.82 -2.71 6.19
CA HIS A 128 -8.81 -1.72 6.55
C HIS A 128 -8.18 -0.36 6.92
N VAL A 129 -7.07 -0.37 7.66
CA VAL A 129 -6.36 0.88 7.98
C VAL A 129 -5.71 1.48 6.72
N LEU A 130 -5.13 0.65 5.84
CA LEU A 130 -4.58 1.12 4.56
C LEU A 130 -5.64 1.78 3.68
N GLU A 131 -6.82 1.17 3.55
CA GLU A 131 -7.93 1.73 2.77
C GLU A 131 -8.33 3.13 3.27
N HIS A 132 -8.49 3.29 4.58
CA HIS A 132 -8.81 4.59 5.18
C HIS A 132 -7.70 5.62 5.04
N HIS A 133 -6.45 5.16 5.11
CA HIS A 133 -5.28 6.01 4.95
C HIS A 133 -5.19 6.54 3.51
N HIS A 134 -5.25 5.65 2.52
CA HIS A 134 -5.26 6.02 1.10
C HIS A 134 -6.44 6.95 0.77
N GLU A 135 -7.64 6.68 1.32
CA GLU A 135 -8.81 7.55 1.13
C GLU A 135 -8.56 8.96 1.70
N ARG A 136 -7.92 9.07 2.87
CA ARG A 136 -7.58 10.35 3.47
C ARG A 136 -6.63 11.16 2.59
N GLU A 137 -5.66 10.47 2.00
CA GLU A 137 -4.65 11.09 1.14
C GLU A 137 -5.24 11.56 -0.18
N HIS A 138 -5.97 10.68 -0.86
CA HIS A 138 -6.63 11.01 -2.12
C HIS A 138 -7.63 12.16 -1.94
N THR A 139 -8.41 12.16 -0.86
CA THR A 139 -9.50 13.13 -0.70
C THR A 139 -9.08 14.45 -0.05
N ALA A 140 -7.88 14.55 0.51
CA ALA A 140 -7.37 15.82 1.03
C ALA A 140 -5.87 16.04 0.81
N LEU A 141 -4.98 15.16 1.28
CA LEU A 141 -3.55 15.45 1.28
C LEU A 141 -3.03 15.79 -0.13
N ALA A 142 -3.45 15.02 -1.13
CA ALA A 142 -3.12 15.23 -2.54
C ALA A 142 -3.62 16.58 -3.09
N HIS A 143 -4.70 17.13 -2.54
CA HIS A 143 -5.28 18.42 -2.94
C HIS A 143 -4.74 19.60 -2.13
N GLU A 144 -4.26 19.36 -0.91
CA GLU A 144 -3.76 20.38 0.02
C GLU A 144 -2.27 20.69 -0.17
N LEU A 145 -1.52 19.78 -0.80
CA LEU A 145 -0.11 19.95 -1.11
C LEU A 145 0.13 20.46 -2.53
N PRO A 146 1.13 21.33 -2.77
CA PRO A 146 1.49 21.77 -4.12
C PRO A 146 1.89 20.61 -5.04
N ALA A 147 1.37 20.58 -6.27
CA ALA A 147 1.69 19.53 -7.24
C ALA A 147 3.20 19.38 -7.51
N ALA A 148 3.95 20.49 -7.59
CA ALA A 148 5.39 20.47 -7.78
C ALA A 148 6.16 19.83 -6.62
N LEU A 149 5.64 19.92 -5.39
CA LEU A 149 6.20 19.25 -4.22
C LEU A 149 5.98 17.73 -4.33
N GLN A 150 4.75 17.32 -4.68
CA GLN A 150 4.42 15.91 -4.90
C GLN A 150 5.30 15.31 -6.00
N GLU A 151 5.44 16.00 -7.14
CA GLU A 151 6.30 15.55 -8.22
C GLU A 151 7.76 15.38 -7.78
N ALA A 152 8.29 16.33 -7.01
CA ALA A 152 9.65 16.26 -6.51
C ALA A 152 9.86 15.09 -5.52
N ALA A 153 8.89 14.85 -4.64
CA ALA A 153 8.96 13.79 -3.63
C ALA A 153 8.96 12.39 -4.27
N TRP A 154 8.19 12.20 -5.34
CA TRP A 154 7.96 10.89 -5.95
C TRP A 154 8.80 10.63 -7.22
N ARG A 155 9.73 11.52 -7.57
CA ARG A 155 10.47 11.46 -8.85
C ARG A 155 11.33 10.19 -8.99
N ASP A 156 12.00 9.81 -7.91
CA ASP A 156 13.00 8.74 -7.92
C ASP A 156 12.48 7.45 -7.28
N THR A 157 11.18 7.34 -7.02
CA THR A 157 10.59 6.19 -6.32
C THR A 157 10.50 4.98 -7.26
N PRO A 158 11.20 3.86 -6.95
CA PRO A 158 11.28 2.70 -7.81
C PRO A 158 9.96 1.94 -7.97
N LEU A 159 8.98 2.18 -7.08
CA LEU A 159 7.63 1.58 -7.15
C LEU A 159 6.91 1.88 -8.48
N GLY A 160 7.22 3.01 -9.13
CA GLY A 160 6.65 3.35 -10.45
C GLY A 160 7.33 2.66 -11.65
N SER A 161 8.47 1.99 -11.47
CA SER A 161 9.28 1.44 -12.58
C SER A 161 9.16 -0.07 -12.77
N ASN A 162 8.57 -0.80 -11.82
CA ASN A 162 8.46 -2.27 -11.84
C ASN A 162 7.02 -2.73 -11.55
N ALA A 163 6.05 -2.26 -12.34
CA ALA A 163 4.77 -2.97 -12.42
C ALA A 163 5.05 -4.39 -12.96
N PRO A 164 4.59 -5.46 -12.29
CA PRO A 164 4.74 -6.80 -12.83
C PRO A 164 3.95 -6.89 -14.15
N THR A 165 4.65 -7.08 -15.26
CA THR A 165 4.03 -7.56 -16.49
C THR A 165 3.35 -8.88 -16.18
N GLU A 166 2.04 -8.94 -16.39
CA GLU A 166 1.25 -10.17 -16.30
C GLU A 166 1.95 -11.28 -17.09
N GLY A 167 2.23 -12.39 -16.41
CA GLY A 167 2.81 -13.60 -16.97
C GLY A 167 2.17 -14.82 -16.33
#